data_AF-A0A812Z9L1-F1
#
_entry.id   AF-A0A812Z9L1-F1
#
_cell.length_a   1.000
_cell.length_b   1.000
_cell.length_c   1.000
_cell.angle_alpha   90.00
_cell.angle_beta   90.00
_cell.angle_gamma   90.00
#
_symmetry.space_group_name_H-M   'P 1'
#
loop_
_entity.id
_entity.type
_entity.pdbx_description
1 polymer ?
#
loop_
_entity_poly.entity_id
_entity_poly.type
_entity_poly.pdbx_seq_one_letter_code
_entity_poly.pdbx_strand_id
1 'polypeptide(L)'
;MTLEAVQRGLRTPEHVKTSLAPGSRVVTRYLEAAGLSGPLEALGFHTVGYGCTTCMGNSGDVDPAMQAAADQGLITAAVLSGNRNFEGRVHLSVKANYLASPPLVVAAALAGRVDIDFETEALGLDPDGREVFLSDIWPTPEEVAAAVFEFVRPDLFESEYAKE
;
A
#
# COMPACT_ATOMS: atom_id res chain seq x y z
N MET A 1 4.82 10.04 2.52
CA MET A 1 4.28 9.44 1.29
C MET A 1 2.76 9.48 1.17
N THR A 2 1.98 8.69 1.92
CA THR A 2 0.51 8.65 1.75
C THR A 2 -0.14 10.00 2.06
N LEU A 3 0.30 10.67 3.12
CA LEU A 3 -0.09 12.03 3.46
C LEU A 3 0.16 13.00 2.29
N GLU A 4 1.41 13.06 1.82
CA GLU A 4 1.82 13.90 0.68
C GLU A 4 1.03 13.60 -0.60
N ALA A 5 0.85 12.33 -0.94
CA ALA A 5 0.08 11.91 -2.11
C ALA A 5 -1.36 12.43 -2.04
N VAL A 6 -2.02 12.30 -0.89
CA VAL A 6 -3.39 12.79 -0.69
C VAL A 6 -3.46 14.32 -0.74
N GLN A 7 -2.48 15.02 -0.15
CA GLN A 7 -2.39 16.49 -0.20
C GLN A 7 -2.18 17.00 -1.63
N ARG A 8 -1.40 16.28 -2.44
CA ARG A 8 -1.22 16.53 -3.88
C ARG A 8 -2.40 16.08 -4.74
N GLY A 9 -3.49 15.60 -4.14
CA GLY A 9 -4.70 15.20 -4.85
C GLY A 9 -4.64 13.84 -5.55
N LEU A 10 -3.57 13.06 -5.37
CA LEU A 10 -3.44 11.74 -5.98
C LEU A 10 -4.45 10.75 -5.42
N ARG A 11 -4.89 9.81 -6.26
CA ARG A 11 -5.80 8.72 -5.92
C ARG A 11 -5.35 7.43 -6.59
N THR A 12 -5.56 6.32 -5.91
CA THR A 12 -5.38 4.99 -6.49
C THR A 12 -6.44 4.76 -7.58
N PRO A 13 -6.07 4.27 -8.78
CA PRO A 13 -7.04 3.92 -9.82
C PRO A 13 -8.03 2.85 -9.36
N GLU A 14 -9.28 2.94 -9.80
CA GLU A 14 -10.39 2.07 -9.33
C GLU A 14 -10.15 0.58 -9.55
N HIS A 15 -9.41 0.20 -10.61
CA HIS A 15 -9.11 -1.20 -10.92
C HIS A 15 -8.05 -1.83 -10.02
N VAL A 16 -7.40 -1.04 -9.15
CA VAL A 16 -6.33 -1.52 -8.26
C VAL A 16 -6.94 -1.95 -6.92
N LYS A 17 -6.78 -3.24 -6.59
CA LYS A 17 -7.15 -3.76 -5.27
C LYS A 17 -6.05 -3.48 -4.25
N THR A 18 -6.33 -2.62 -3.28
CA THR A 18 -5.44 -2.30 -2.16
C THR A 18 -5.90 -2.96 -0.86
N SER A 19 -4.95 -3.27 0.03
CA SER A 19 -5.25 -3.73 1.38
C SER A 19 -4.11 -3.44 2.35
N LEU A 20 -4.44 -3.22 3.61
CA LEU A 20 -3.50 -3.13 4.72
C LEU A 20 -3.79 -4.25 5.71
N ALA A 21 -2.81 -5.11 5.96
CA ALA A 21 -2.93 -6.19 6.94
C ALA A 21 -1.82 -6.09 7.99
N PRO A 22 -2.03 -5.31 9.06
CA PRO A 22 -1.02 -5.13 10.09
C PRO A 22 -0.73 -6.43 10.86
N GLY A 23 0.52 -6.60 11.29
CA GLY A 23 0.91 -7.76 12.10
C GLY A 23 0.36 -7.72 13.54
N SER A 24 -0.01 -6.54 14.04
CA SER A 24 -0.60 -6.34 15.36
C SER A 24 -1.48 -5.08 15.38
N ARG A 25 -2.34 -4.95 16.40
CA ARG A 25 -3.15 -3.74 16.63
C ARG A 25 -2.31 -2.51 16.97
N VAL A 26 -1.11 -2.72 17.54
CA VAL A 26 -0.17 -1.63 17.86
C VAL A 26 0.20 -0.84 16.60
N VAL A 27 0.30 -1.50 15.45
CA VAL A 27 0.57 -0.84 14.16
C VAL A 27 -0.53 0.15 13.81
N THR A 28 -1.78 -0.26 13.92
CA THR A 28 -2.92 0.64 13.69
C THR A 28 -2.89 1.81 14.67
N ARG A 29 -2.53 1.58 15.94
CA ARG A 29 -2.45 2.66 16.94
C ARG A 29 -1.42 3.71 16.63
N TYR A 30 -0.18 3.34 16.28
CA TYR A 30 0.81 4.35 15.94
C TYR A 30 0.51 5.03 14.59
N LEU A 31 -0.16 4.35 13.65
CA LEU A 31 -0.61 4.97 12.39
C LEU A 31 -1.75 5.98 12.63
N GLU A 32 -2.68 5.67 13.54
CA GLU A 32 -3.73 6.60 13.98
C GLU A 32 -3.11 7.83 14.67
N ALA A 33 -2.19 7.60 15.62
CA ALA A 33 -1.50 8.66 16.35
C ALA A 33 -0.67 9.57 15.42
N ALA A 34 -0.02 8.99 14.41
CA ALA A 34 0.74 9.73 13.39
C ALA A 34 -0.15 10.42 12.34
N GLY A 35 -1.48 10.28 12.41
CA GLY A 35 -2.41 10.84 11.43
C GLY A 35 -2.32 10.18 10.04
N LEU A 36 -1.76 8.97 9.95
CA LEU A 36 -1.52 8.25 8.69
C LEU A 36 -2.66 7.31 8.30
N SER A 37 -3.53 6.91 9.24
CA SER A 37 -4.68 6.04 8.95
C SER A 37 -5.63 6.66 7.91
N GLY A 38 -5.99 7.94 8.07
CA GLY A 38 -6.86 8.65 7.13
C GLY A 38 -6.29 8.70 5.70
N PRO A 39 -5.03 9.15 5.49
CA PRO A 39 -4.39 9.10 4.19
C PRO A 39 -4.26 7.70 3.58
N LEU A 40 -3.99 6.66 4.39
CA LEU A 40 -3.98 5.28 3.91
C LEU A 40 -5.35 4.86 3.39
N GLU A 41 -6.41 5.09 4.17
CA GLU A 41 -7.78 4.78 3.77
C GLU A 41 -8.26 5.58 2.55
N ALA A 42 -7.86 6.85 2.44
CA ALA A 42 -8.17 7.69 1.28
C ALA A 42 -7.54 7.18 -0.03
N LEU A 43 -6.47 6.38 0.07
CA LEU A 43 -5.84 5.67 -1.05
C LEU A 43 -6.30 4.21 -1.17
N GLY A 44 -7.31 3.80 -0.41
CA GLY A 44 -7.90 2.45 -0.42
C GLY A 44 -7.19 1.42 0.46
N PHE A 45 -6.16 1.80 1.22
CA PHE A 45 -5.42 0.89 2.12
C PHE A 45 -6.15 0.72 3.46
N HIS A 46 -7.33 0.12 3.40
CA HIS A 46 -8.10 -0.21 4.61
C HIS A 46 -7.47 -1.36 5.38
N THR A 47 -7.58 -1.31 6.71
CA THR A 47 -7.21 -2.44 7.57
C THR A 47 -8.20 -3.59 7.34
N VAL A 48 -7.75 -4.63 6.63
CA VAL A 48 -8.60 -5.79 6.28
C VAL A 48 -8.53 -6.93 7.31
N GLY A 49 -7.57 -6.86 8.23
CA GLY A 49 -7.38 -7.85 9.28
C GLY A 49 -5.98 -7.84 9.85
N TYR A 50 -5.82 -8.51 11.00
CA TYR A 50 -4.53 -8.66 11.67
C TYR A 50 -4.00 -10.08 11.46
N GLY A 51 -2.94 -10.21 10.67
CA GLY A 51 -2.34 -11.51 10.35
C GLY A 51 -1.87 -11.64 8.91
N CYS A 52 -1.67 -12.88 8.46
CA CYS A 52 -0.95 -13.16 7.22
C CYS A 52 -1.64 -12.69 5.93
N THR A 53 -2.97 -12.81 5.83
CA THR A 53 -3.80 -12.36 4.68
C THR A 53 -3.17 -12.66 3.30
N THR A 54 -2.97 -11.64 2.45
CA THR A 54 -2.39 -11.71 1.11
C THR A 54 -0.99 -12.34 1.10
N CYS A 55 -0.18 -12.18 2.15
CA CYS A 55 1.16 -12.78 2.22
C CYS A 55 1.11 -14.32 2.16
N MET A 56 -0.01 -14.91 2.62
CA MET A 56 -0.25 -16.35 2.50
C MET A 56 -1.22 -16.78 1.40
N GLY A 57 -1.58 -15.87 0.49
CA GLY A 57 -2.52 -16.15 -0.60
C GLY A 57 -3.99 -15.98 -0.23
N ASN A 58 -4.29 -15.54 1.01
CA ASN A 58 -5.65 -15.17 1.40
C ASN A 58 -5.92 -13.73 0.95
N SER A 59 -5.81 -13.47 -0.35
CA SER A 59 -6.03 -12.15 -0.95
C SER A 59 -7.50 -11.84 -1.18
N GLY A 60 -8.40 -12.83 -1.12
CA GLY A 60 -9.82 -12.71 -1.44
C GLY A 60 -10.09 -12.39 -2.93
N ASP A 61 -11.35 -12.16 -3.26
CA ASP A 61 -11.81 -11.98 -4.64
C ASP A 61 -11.23 -10.74 -5.31
N VAL A 62 -10.84 -10.86 -6.58
CA VAL A 62 -10.42 -9.73 -7.41
C VAL A 62 -11.61 -9.12 -8.14
N ASP A 63 -11.45 -7.91 -8.67
CA ASP A 63 -12.47 -7.29 -9.50
C ASP A 63 -12.82 -8.18 -10.71
N PRO A 64 -14.10 -8.37 -11.06
CA PRO A 64 -14.51 -9.19 -12.20
C PRO A 64 -13.86 -8.77 -13.53
N ALA A 65 -13.61 -7.47 -13.75
CA ALA A 65 -12.91 -6.98 -14.93
C ALA A 65 -11.44 -7.40 -14.94
N MET A 66 -10.79 -7.40 -13.78
CA MET A 66 -9.42 -7.92 -13.63
C MET A 66 -9.37 -9.43 -13.92
N GLN A 67 -10.33 -10.19 -13.39
CA GLN A 67 -10.45 -11.63 -13.67
C GLN A 67 -10.63 -11.87 -15.17
N ALA A 68 -11.55 -11.17 -15.82
CA ALA A 68 -11.80 -11.29 -17.25
C ALA A 68 -10.56 -10.95 -18.09
N ALA A 69 -9.80 -9.92 -17.71
CA ALA A 69 -8.55 -9.57 -18.37
C ALA A 69 -7.49 -10.68 -18.23
N ALA A 70 -7.36 -11.27 -17.04
CA ALA A 70 -6.46 -12.40 -16.80
C ALA A 70 -6.86 -13.63 -17.64
N ASP A 71 -8.15 -13.94 -17.72
CA ASP A 71 -8.70 -15.05 -18.52
C ASP A 71 -8.47 -14.85 -20.02
N GLN A 72 -8.43 -13.60 -20.48
CA GLN A 72 -8.07 -13.23 -21.85
C GLN A 72 -6.56 -13.25 -22.12
N GLY A 73 -5.74 -13.60 -21.14
CA GLY A 73 -4.31 -13.78 -21.28
C GLY A 73 -3.46 -12.57 -20.91
N LEU A 74 -4.06 -11.49 -20.37
CA LEU A 74 -3.27 -10.37 -19.85
C LEU A 74 -2.44 -10.82 -18.65
N ILE A 75 -1.18 -10.39 -18.59
CA ILE A 75 -0.33 -10.62 -17.42
C ILE A 75 -0.67 -9.57 -16.37
N THR A 76 -1.47 -9.98 -15.41
CA THR A 76 -1.78 -9.18 -14.22
C THR A 76 -0.66 -9.29 -13.19
N ALA A 77 -0.52 -8.24 -12.39
CA ALA A 77 0.55 -8.12 -11.41
C ALA A 77 0.04 -7.84 -9.99
N ALA A 78 0.77 -8.32 -8.99
CA ALA A 78 0.65 -7.89 -7.61
C ALA A 78 1.99 -7.36 -7.09
N VAL A 79 1.93 -6.31 -6.28
CA VAL A 79 3.06 -5.77 -5.53
C VAL A 79 2.74 -5.88 -4.05
N LEU A 80 3.61 -6.51 -3.26
CA LEU A 80 3.35 -6.78 -1.85
C LEU A 80 4.60 -6.62 -0.97
N SER A 81 4.39 -6.15 0.25
CA SER A 81 5.44 -6.07 1.28
C SER A 81 5.55 -7.37 2.09
N GLY A 82 5.44 -8.50 1.40
CA GLY A 82 5.58 -9.85 1.94
C GLY A 82 7.00 -10.40 1.75
N ASN A 83 7.14 -11.73 1.77
CA ASN A 83 8.45 -12.40 1.63
C ASN A 83 8.48 -13.54 0.59
N ARG A 84 7.37 -13.83 -0.10
CA ARG A 84 7.27 -14.88 -1.12
C ARG A 84 6.38 -14.41 -2.28
N ASN A 85 6.77 -14.73 -3.50
CA ASN A 85 6.13 -14.24 -4.73
C ASN A 85 6.07 -15.28 -5.86
N PHE A 86 6.01 -16.57 -5.52
CA PHE A 86 5.83 -17.63 -6.52
C PHE A 86 4.48 -17.49 -7.24
N GLU A 87 4.39 -17.93 -8.50
CA GLU A 87 3.15 -17.92 -9.27
C GLU A 87 2.03 -18.68 -8.53
N GLY A 88 0.82 -18.13 -8.53
CA GLY A 88 -0.34 -18.68 -7.82
C GLY A 88 -0.27 -18.55 -6.29
N ARG A 89 0.81 -18.02 -5.71
CA ARG A 89 0.93 -17.83 -4.25
C ARG A 89 0.04 -16.72 -3.73
N VAL A 90 -0.02 -15.59 -4.44
CA VAL A 90 -0.73 -14.39 -4.00
C VAL A 90 -2.20 -14.48 -4.37
N HIS A 91 -2.49 -14.75 -5.64
CA HIS A 91 -3.83 -15.02 -6.17
C HIS A 91 -3.70 -15.85 -7.44
N LEU A 92 -4.69 -16.69 -7.76
CA LEU A 92 -4.65 -17.57 -8.94
C LEU A 92 -4.62 -16.80 -10.26
N SER A 93 -5.30 -15.66 -10.28
CA SER A 93 -5.41 -14.78 -11.45
C SER A 93 -4.28 -13.77 -11.56
N VAL A 94 -3.20 -13.91 -10.77
CA VAL A 94 -2.01 -13.06 -10.78
C VAL A 94 -0.78 -13.88 -11.14
N LYS A 95 -0.16 -13.55 -12.29
CA LYS A 95 1.02 -14.24 -12.79
C LYS A 95 2.32 -13.58 -12.35
N ALA A 96 2.36 -12.24 -12.33
CA ALA A 96 3.55 -11.48 -11.94
C ALA A 96 3.43 -10.99 -10.49
N ASN A 97 4.40 -11.31 -9.63
CA ASN A 97 4.37 -10.94 -8.22
C ASN A 97 5.70 -10.30 -7.81
N TYR A 98 5.65 -9.09 -7.26
CA TYR A 98 6.82 -8.30 -6.90
C TYR A 98 6.86 -8.01 -5.40
N LEU A 99 7.97 -8.38 -4.75
CA LEU A 99 8.22 -8.01 -3.36
C LEU A 99 8.82 -6.61 -3.32
N ALA A 100 8.22 -5.72 -2.53
CA ALA A 100 8.66 -4.33 -2.41
C ALA A 100 8.47 -3.81 -0.98
N SER A 101 9.11 -2.69 -0.65
CA SER A 101 8.88 -2.02 0.65
C SER A 101 7.44 -1.48 0.71
N PRO A 102 6.86 -1.28 1.91
CA PRO A 102 5.50 -0.72 2.03
C PRO A 102 5.29 0.61 1.27
N PRO A 103 6.25 1.58 1.26
CA PRO A 103 6.11 2.77 0.43
C PRO A 103 6.07 2.47 -1.07
N LEU A 104 6.88 1.52 -1.57
CA LEU A 104 6.83 1.12 -2.99
C LEU A 104 5.53 0.41 -3.37
N VAL A 105 4.91 -0.33 -2.45
CA VAL A 105 3.57 -0.92 -2.68
C VAL A 105 2.54 0.19 -2.93
N VAL A 106 2.57 1.25 -2.12
CA VAL A 106 1.68 2.40 -2.30
C VAL A 106 2.02 3.16 -3.60
N ALA A 107 3.29 3.32 -3.96
CA ALA A 107 3.69 3.96 -5.21
C ALA A 107 3.19 3.21 -6.45
N ALA A 108 3.35 1.88 -6.46
CA ALA A 108 2.82 1.02 -7.52
C ALA A 108 1.28 1.05 -7.58
N ALA A 109 0.61 1.13 -6.42
CA ALA A 109 -0.84 1.28 -6.37
C ALA A 109 -1.30 2.62 -6.98
N LEU A 110 -0.63 3.73 -6.66
CA LEU A 110 -0.90 5.04 -7.25
C LEU A 110 -0.71 5.03 -8.78
N ALA A 111 0.37 4.40 -9.26
CA ALA A 111 0.63 4.26 -10.69
C ALA A 111 -0.37 3.32 -11.39
N GLY A 112 -0.90 2.32 -10.68
CA GLY A 112 -1.83 1.32 -11.20
C GLY A 112 -1.25 0.34 -12.23
N ARG A 113 0.07 0.34 -12.39
CA ARG A 113 0.86 -0.53 -13.29
C ARG A 113 2.26 -0.76 -12.70
N VAL A 114 2.95 -1.79 -13.19
CA VAL A 114 4.28 -2.21 -12.68
C VAL A 114 5.44 -1.94 -13.63
N ASP A 115 5.13 -1.53 -14.86
CA ASP A 115 6.08 -1.19 -15.93
C ASP A 115 6.31 0.33 -16.02
N ILE A 116 6.05 1.06 -14.93
CA ILE A 116 6.31 2.49 -14.79
C ILE A 116 7.80 2.73 -14.47
N ASP A 117 8.39 3.73 -15.11
CA ASP A 117 9.67 4.31 -14.71
C ASP A 117 9.45 5.47 -13.73
N PHE A 118 9.65 5.23 -12.44
CA PHE A 118 9.44 6.24 -11.40
C PHE A 118 10.42 7.44 -11.46
N GLU A 119 11.50 7.37 -12.24
CA GLU A 119 12.43 8.49 -12.42
C GLU A 119 11.93 9.48 -13.47
N THR A 120 11.17 9.02 -14.46
CA THR A 120 10.81 9.81 -15.64
C THR A 120 9.30 9.92 -15.89
N GLU A 121 8.49 9.05 -15.31
CA GLU A 121 7.03 9.08 -15.42
C GLU A 121 6.37 9.59 -14.13
N ALA A 122 5.38 10.45 -14.28
CA ALA A 122 4.58 10.96 -13.17
C ALA A 122 3.62 9.88 -12.62
N LEU A 123 3.36 9.91 -11.32
CA LEU A 123 2.35 9.08 -10.66
C LEU A 123 0.92 9.54 -10.99
N GLY A 124 0.75 10.80 -11.36
CA GLY A 124 -0.52 11.42 -11.70
C GLY A 124 -0.41 12.93 -11.78
N LEU A 125 -1.57 13.58 -11.87
CA LEU A 125 -1.68 15.04 -11.90
C LEU A 125 -2.29 15.54 -10.59
N ASP A 126 -1.80 16.69 -10.10
CA ASP A 126 -2.42 17.44 -9.01
C ASP A 126 -3.72 18.14 -9.47
N PRO A 127 -4.52 18.74 -8.56
CA PRO A 127 -5.74 19.46 -8.93
C PRO A 127 -5.54 20.65 -9.88
N ASP A 128 -4.32 21.19 -9.97
CA ASP A 128 -3.95 22.27 -10.89
C ASP A 128 -3.41 21.74 -12.23
N GLY A 129 -3.36 20.42 -12.42
CA GLY A 129 -2.88 19.75 -13.62
C GLY A 129 -1.35 19.60 -13.70
N ARG A 130 -0.62 19.79 -12.60
CA ARG A 130 0.84 19.57 -12.56
C ARG A 130 1.16 18.12 -12.32
N GLU A 131 2.20 17.64 -13.01
CA GLU A 131 2.74 16.30 -12.80
C GLU A 131 3.28 16.15 -11.38
N VAL A 132 2.96 15.02 -10.74
CA VAL A 132 3.47 14.63 -9.43
C VAL A 132 4.31 13.36 -9.60
N PHE A 133 5.60 13.47 -9.32
CA PHE A 133 6.55 12.37 -9.42
C PHE A 133 6.70 11.64 -8.09
N LEU A 134 7.31 10.46 -8.10
CA LEU A 134 7.58 9.72 -6.87
C LEU A 134 8.47 10.53 -5.91
N SER A 135 9.47 11.23 -6.45
CA SER A 135 10.39 12.09 -5.70
C SER A 135 9.68 13.24 -4.97
N ASP A 136 8.53 13.69 -5.46
CA ASP A 136 7.76 14.79 -4.84
C ASP A 136 7.07 14.37 -3.52
N ILE A 137 6.83 13.07 -3.33
CA ILE A 137 6.04 12.55 -2.21
C ILE A 137 6.84 11.56 -1.33
N TRP A 138 8.05 11.20 -1.75
CA TRP A 138 8.88 10.24 -1.06
C TRP A 138 9.41 10.82 0.27
N PRO A 139 9.20 10.14 1.41
CA PRO A 139 9.65 10.66 2.69
C PRO A 139 11.17 10.53 2.80
N THR A 140 11.80 11.54 3.40
CA THR A 140 13.20 11.50 3.76
C THR A 140 13.45 10.52 4.93
N PRO A 141 14.65 9.95 5.05
CA PRO A 141 15.00 9.12 6.21
C PRO A 141 14.80 9.82 7.55
N GLU A 142 15.06 11.13 7.61
CA GLU A 142 14.92 11.96 8.79
C GLU A 142 13.46 12.11 9.22
N GLU A 143 12.53 12.35 8.26
CA GLU A 143 11.09 12.42 8.54
C GLU A 143 10.56 11.08 9.07
N VAL A 144 11.01 9.96 8.48
CA VAL A 144 10.62 8.62 8.95
C VAL A 144 11.15 8.39 10.36
N ALA A 145 12.42 8.71 10.63
CA ALA A 145 13.02 8.54 11.94
C ALA A 145 12.32 9.38 13.01
N ALA A 146 11.99 10.64 12.70
CA ALA A 146 11.25 11.52 13.60
C ALA A 146 9.86 10.96 13.92
N ALA A 147 9.10 10.53 12.90
CA ALA A 147 7.78 9.93 13.09
C ALA A 147 7.83 8.64 13.92
N VAL A 148 8.83 7.77 13.68
CA VAL A 148 9.01 6.56 14.48
C VAL A 148 9.30 6.91 15.94
N PHE A 149 10.21 7.86 16.19
CA PHE A 149 10.56 8.30 17.55
C PHE A 149 9.37 8.89 18.31
N GLU A 150 8.53 9.67 17.62
CA GLU A 150 7.39 10.36 18.23
C GLU A 150 6.21 9.42 18.51
N PHE A 151 5.86 8.55 17.54
CA PHE A 151 4.60 7.80 17.57
C PHE A 151 4.73 6.34 17.98
N VAL A 152 5.91 5.72 17.88
CA VAL A 152 6.10 4.33 18.30
C VAL A 152 6.53 4.29 19.75
N ARG A 153 5.54 4.38 20.65
CA ARG A 153 5.78 4.51 22.09
C ARG A 153 5.46 3.24 22.90
N PRO A 154 6.23 2.93 23.97
CA PRO A 154 6.00 1.76 24.81
C PRO A 154 4.57 1.62 25.37
N ASP A 155 3.93 2.74 25.73
CA ASP A 155 2.57 2.74 26.29
C ASP A 155 1.50 2.22 25.30
N LEU A 156 1.72 2.35 23.99
CA LEU A 156 0.86 1.74 22.98
C LEU A 156 0.93 0.22 23.02
N PHE A 157 2.12 -0.35 23.27
CA PHE A 157 2.30 -1.79 23.40
C PHE A 157 1.64 -2.29 24.69
N GLU A 158 1.94 -1.64 25.82
CA GLU A 158 1.35 -2.00 27.12
C GLU A 158 -0.18 -1.97 27.07
N SER A 159 -0.76 -0.90 26.51
CA SER A 159 -2.21 -0.74 26.45
C SER A 159 -2.91 -1.75 25.52
N GLU A 160 -2.31 -2.13 24.39
CA GLU A 160 -2.92 -3.10 23.47
C GLU A 160 -2.73 -4.54 23.94
N TYR A 161 -1.63 -4.88 24.62
CA TYR A 161 -1.37 -6.23 25.10
C TYR A 161 -1.90 -6.51 26.52
N ALA A 162 -2.25 -5.47 27.30
CA ALA A 162 -2.93 -5.64 28.59
C ALA A 162 -4.45 -5.87 28.47
N LYS A 163 -5.02 -5.71 27.27
CA LYS A 163 -6.44 -5.98 27.01
C LYS A 163 -6.63 -7.49 26.82
N GLU A 164 -7.19 -8.14 27.83
CA GLU A 164 -7.68 -9.54 27.78
C GLU A 164 -8.95 -9.68 26.92
#